data_AF-A0A6M0KYQ7-F1
#
_entry.id   AF-A0A6M0KYQ7-F1
#
_cell.length_a   1.000
_cell.length_b   1.000
_cell.length_c   1.000
_cell.angle_alpha   90.00
_cell.angle_beta   90.00
_cell.angle_gamma   90.00
#
_symmetry.space_group_name_H-M   'P 1'
#
loop_
_entity.id
_entity.type
_entity.pdbx_description
1 polymer ?
#
loop_
_entity_poly.entity_id
_entity_poly.type
_entity_poly.pdbx_seq_one_letter_code
_entity_poly.pdbx_strand_id
1 'polypeptide(L)'
;MEKDFKEAVEKSTKAMKELEGKVEDIAEDLSENVSELWGDFKKNFADISSKLDGASENISKVGDETTLQAHLGAMEAREKMEGMKKGIEEFATKVSTDTQTTLDTATLQAHLAKMEAEDFWEKKGKGISEDFNVSRENVEKLAVEAILEIGSFFEKLGANFSAKKSQ
;
A
#
# COMPACT_ATOMS: atom_id res chain seq x y z
N MET A 1 -1.87 19.12 -8.84
CA MET A 1 -2.81 18.00 -8.79
C MET A 1 -2.32 16.79 -9.56
N GLU A 2 -2.28 16.78 -10.91
CA GLU A 2 -1.70 15.64 -11.67
C GLU A 2 -0.26 15.32 -11.21
N LYS A 3 0.56 16.37 -11.03
CA LYS A 3 1.91 16.24 -10.48
C LYS A 3 1.93 15.60 -9.10
N ASP A 4 1.11 16.08 -8.16
CA ASP A 4 1.07 15.58 -6.79
C ASP A 4 0.58 14.12 -6.74
N PHE A 5 -0.39 13.78 -7.60
CA PHE A 5 -0.90 12.43 -7.77
C PHE A 5 0.19 11.48 -8.28
N LYS A 6 0.91 11.88 -9.33
CA LYS A 6 2.02 11.09 -9.90
C LYS A 6 3.18 10.96 -8.92
N GLU A 7 3.54 12.03 -8.22
CA GLU A 7 4.57 11.99 -7.19
C GLU A 7 4.17 11.06 -6.03
N ALA A 8 2.89 11.05 -5.64
CA ALA A 8 2.39 10.11 -4.64
C ALA A 8 2.50 8.67 -5.15
N VAL A 9 2.09 8.39 -6.40
CA VAL A 9 2.20 7.05 -7.01
C VAL A 9 3.66 6.60 -7.03
N GLU A 10 4.58 7.46 -7.48
CA GLU A 10 6.00 7.15 -7.58
C GLU A 10 6.59 6.83 -6.20
N LYS A 11 6.28 7.63 -5.18
CA LYS A 11 6.73 7.38 -3.80
C LYS A 11 6.21 6.05 -3.27
N SER A 12 4.93 5.74 -3.46
CA SER A 12 4.33 4.51 -2.98
C SER A 12 4.91 3.28 -3.68
N THR A 13 5.13 3.36 -4.99
CA THR A 13 5.78 2.29 -5.77
C THR A 13 7.25 2.10 -5.38
N LYS A 14 7.96 3.18 -5.04
CA LYS A 14 9.34 3.09 -4.52
C LYS A 14 9.37 2.38 -3.16
N ALA A 15 8.47 2.72 -2.25
CA ALA A 15 8.36 2.08 -0.94
C ALA A 15 8.08 0.56 -1.04
N MET A 16 7.19 0.16 -1.97
CA MET A 16 6.94 -1.26 -2.27
C MET A 16 8.21 -1.99 -2.71
N LYS A 17 8.95 -1.43 -3.66
CA LYS A 17 10.20 -2.03 -4.16
C LYS A 17 11.30 -2.10 -3.10
N GLU A 18 11.38 -1.09 -2.22
CA GLU A 18 12.32 -1.09 -1.11
C GLU A 18 12.00 -2.20 -0.10
N LEU A 19 10.72 -2.40 0.21
CA LEU A 19 10.29 -3.53 1.04
C LEU A 19 10.62 -4.87 0.37
N GLU A 20 10.31 -5.00 -0.93
CA GLU A 20 10.62 -6.23 -1.67
C GLU A 20 12.11 -6.58 -1.57
N GLY A 21 12.99 -5.61 -1.83
CA GLY A 21 14.43 -5.82 -1.70
C GLY A 21 14.85 -6.27 -0.30
N LYS A 22 14.32 -5.64 0.75
CA LYS A 22 14.64 -6.02 2.14
C LYS A 22 14.19 -7.42 2.50
N VAL A 23 13.06 -7.87 1.98
CA VAL A 23 12.56 -9.24 2.23
C VAL A 23 13.33 -10.26 1.40
N GLU A 24 13.69 -9.94 0.14
CA GLU A 24 14.56 -10.80 -0.66
C GLU A 24 15.92 -11.02 0.00
N ASP A 25 16.50 -9.99 0.64
CA ASP A 25 17.79 -10.08 1.33
C ASP A 25 17.78 -11.11 2.48
N ILE A 26 16.62 -11.40 3.06
CA ILE A 26 16.45 -12.39 4.14
C ILE A 26 15.71 -13.65 3.68
N ALA A 27 15.37 -13.75 2.38
CA ALA A 27 14.51 -14.82 1.86
C ALA A 27 15.13 -16.22 2.03
N GLU A 28 16.45 -16.31 1.97
CA GLU A 28 17.18 -17.58 2.17
C GLU A 28 17.06 -18.12 3.61
N ASP A 29 16.80 -17.24 4.57
CA ASP A 29 16.64 -17.57 5.99
C ASP A 29 15.17 -17.86 6.37
N LEU A 30 14.22 -17.71 5.43
CA LEU A 30 12.79 -17.93 5.68
C LEU A 30 12.44 -19.41 5.54
N SER A 31 11.54 -19.89 6.40
CA SER A 31 10.90 -21.18 6.20
C SER A 31 10.10 -21.23 4.89
N GLU A 32 9.86 -22.43 4.37
CA GLU A 32 9.10 -22.64 3.12
C GLU A 32 7.70 -22.02 3.18
N ASN A 33 7.02 -22.13 4.33
CA ASN A 33 5.70 -21.51 4.53
C ASN A 33 5.75 -19.98 4.57
N VAL A 34 6.84 -19.37 5.07
CA VAL A 34 7.00 -17.91 5.06
C VAL A 34 7.37 -17.41 3.68
N SER A 35 8.16 -18.19 2.93
CA SER A 35 8.47 -17.95 1.53
C SER A 35 7.22 -18.01 0.64
N GLU A 36 6.31 -18.95 0.89
CA GLU A 36 5.02 -19.05 0.19
C GLU A 36 4.14 -17.83 0.48
N LEU A 37 4.00 -17.44 1.75
CA LEU A 37 3.29 -16.22 2.15
C LEU A 37 3.87 -14.98 1.46
N TRP A 38 5.20 -14.87 1.40
CA TRP A 38 5.88 -13.80 0.70
C TRP A 38 5.57 -13.79 -0.80
N GLY A 39 5.55 -14.97 -1.44
CA GLY A 39 5.15 -15.12 -2.83
C GLY A 39 3.74 -14.60 -3.11
N ASP A 40 2.80 -14.79 -2.18
CA ASP A 40 1.45 -14.24 -2.29
C ASP A 40 1.40 -12.72 -2.06
N PHE A 41 2.21 -12.17 -1.15
CA PHE A 41 2.34 -10.72 -1.02
C PHE A 41 2.89 -10.07 -2.28
N LYS A 42 3.93 -10.65 -2.91
CA LYS A 42 4.45 -10.14 -4.19
C LYS A 42 3.38 -10.04 -5.27
N LYS A 43 2.52 -11.04 -5.39
CA LYS A 43 1.40 -11.02 -6.36
C LYS A 43 0.46 -9.85 -6.09
N ASN A 44 0.11 -9.63 -4.82
CA ASN A 44 -0.75 -8.51 -4.44
C ASN A 44 -0.05 -7.15 -4.61
N PHE A 45 1.25 -7.05 -4.36
CA PHE A 45 2.03 -5.82 -4.58
C PHE A 45 2.09 -5.46 -6.07
N ALA A 46 2.25 -6.45 -6.94
CA ALA A 46 2.19 -6.27 -8.39
C ALA A 46 0.81 -5.77 -8.84
N ASP A 47 -0.27 -6.29 -8.23
CA ASP A 47 -1.64 -5.86 -8.52
C ASP A 47 -1.89 -4.41 -8.07
N ILE A 48 -1.46 -4.04 -6.86
CA ILE A 48 -1.49 -2.66 -6.37
C ILE A 48 -0.69 -1.73 -7.28
N SER A 49 0.53 -2.12 -7.65
CA SER A 49 1.38 -1.34 -8.54
C SER A 49 0.72 -1.13 -9.90
N SER A 50 0.13 -2.17 -10.49
CA SER A 50 -0.62 -2.08 -11.75
C SER A 50 -1.81 -1.12 -11.66
N LYS A 51 -2.54 -1.11 -10.53
CA LYS A 51 -3.64 -0.17 -10.29
C LYS A 51 -3.14 1.27 -10.17
N LEU A 52 -2.04 1.50 -9.47
CA LEU A 52 -1.42 2.82 -9.36
C LEU A 52 -0.85 3.32 -10.69
N ASP A 53 -0.24 2.44 -11.47
CA ASP A 53 0.29 2.76 -12.81
C ASP A 53 -0.86 3.13 -13.76
N GLY A 54 -1.91 2.31 -13.80
CA GLY A 54 -3.12 2.62 -14.59
C GLY A 54 -3.78 3.93 -14.17
N ALA A 55 -3.80 4.22 -12.86
CA ALA A 55 -4.29 5.49 -12.35
C ALA A 55 -3.42 6.67 -12.80
N SER A 56 -2.09 6.53 -12.75
CA SER A 56 -1.12 7.53 -13.20
C SER A 56 -1.20 7.81 -14.71
N GLU A 57 -1.47 6.77 -15.51
CA GLU A 57 -1.71 6.93 -16.95
C GLU A 57 -3.02 7.67 -17.21
N ASN A 58 -4.10 7.30 -16.50
CA ASN A 58 -5.42 7.86 -16.71
C ASN A 58 -5.56 9.31 -16.23
N ILE A 59 -4.86 9.73 -15.17
CA ILE A 59 -4.89 11.11 -14.68
C ILE A 59 -4.29 12.10 -15.69
N SER A 60 -3.44 11.60 -16.60
CA SER A 60 -2.80 12.38 -17.67
C SER A 60 -3.68 12.56 -18.91
N LYS A 61 -4.78 11.79 -19.01
CA LYS A 61 -5.67 11.81 -20.17
C LYS A 61 -6.71 12.90 -20.00
N VAL A 62 -7.05 13.55 -21.11
CA VAL A 62 -8.10 14.59 -21.13
C VAL A 62 -9.47 13.90 -21.09
N GLY A 63 -10.22 14.12 -20.01
CA GLY A 63 -11.61 13.69 -19.91
C GLY A 63 -12.03 13.40 -18.47
N ASP A 64 -13.25 13.80 -18.12
CA ASP A 64 -13.79 13.62 -16.77
C ASP A 64 -13.88 12.14 -16.37
N GLU A 65 -14.23 11.27 -17.34
CA GLU A 65 -14.27 9.82 -17.17
C GLU A 65 -12.87 9.23 -16.88
N THR A 66 -11.83 9.67 -17.59
CA THR A 66 -10.46 9.18 -17.36
C THR A 66 -9.90 9.69 -16.04
N THR A 67 -10.23 10.92 -15.64
CA THR A 67 -9.91 11.44 -14.30
C THR A 67 -10.59 10.64 -13.20
N LEU A 68 -11.89 10.34 -13.35
CA LEU A 68 -12.62 9.50 -12.40
C LEU A 68 -12.01 8.09 -12.30
N GLN A 69 -11.68 7.47 -13.44
CA GLN A 69 -11.00 6.17 -13.48
C GLN A 69 -9.63 6.19 -12.80
N ALA A 70 -8.89 7.30 -12.88
CA ALA A 70 -7.64 7.44 -12.17
C ALA A 70 -7.84 7.43 -10.65
N HIS A 71 -8.80 8.19 -10.14
CA HIS A 71 -9.11 8.23 -8.71
C HIS A 71 -9.61 6.88 -8.20
N LEU A 72 -10.52 6.23 -8.94
CA LEU A 72 -11.01 4.88 -8.62
C LEU A 72 -9.87 3.86 -8.59
N GLY A 73 -8.94 3.90 -9.56
CA GLY A 73 -7.79 3.01 -9.58
C GLY A 73 -6.89 3.14 -8.34
N ALA A 74 -6.65 4.37 -7.87
CA ALA A 74 -5.90 4.62 -6.64
C ALA A 74 -6.63 4.09 -5.40
N MET A 75 -7.96 4.22 -5.36
CA MET A 75 -8.78 3.74 -4.25
C MET A 75 -8.86 2.21 -4.20
N GLU A 76 -9.00 1.55 -5.37
CA GLU A 76 -8.93 0.10 -5.48
C GLU A 76 -7.57 -0.44 -5.04
N ALA A 77 -6.48 0.27 -5.35
CA ALA A 77 -5.14 -0.08 -4.88
C ALA A 77 -5.06 -0.06 -3.34
N ARG A 78 -5.66 0.95 -2.70
CA ARG A 78 -5.72 1.05 -1.23
C ARG A 78 -6.56 -0.08 -0.64
N GLU A 79 -7.74 -0.37 -1.21
CA GLU A 79 -8.60 -1.46 -0.74
C GLU A 79 -7.88 -2.81 -0.76
N LYS A 80 -7.13 -3.10 -1.84
CA LYS A 80 -6.29 -4.30 -1.92
C LYS A 80 -5.22 -4.35 -0.83
N MET A 81 -4.57 -3.22 -0.56
CA MET A 81 -3.64 -3.11 0.56
C MET A 81 -4.32 -3.38 1.90
N GLU A 82 -5.53 -2.86 2.12
CA GLU A 82 -6.28 -3.11 3.37
C GLU A 82 -6.59 -4.60 3.56
N GLY A 83 -6.98 -5.30 2.48
CA GLY A 83 -7.21 -6.74 2.49
C GLY A 83 -5.99 -7.57 2.90
N MET A 84 -4.77 -7.03 2.75
CA MET A 84 -3.53 -7.71 3.12
C MET A 84 -3.08 -7.49 4.56
N LYS A 85 -3.63 -6.50 5.28
CA LYS A 85 -3.14 -6.08 6.61
C LYS A 85 -2.93 -7.23 7.58
N LYS A 86 -3.95 -8.11 7.69
CA LYS A 86 -3.91 -9.28 8.56
C LYS A 86 -2.82 -10.29 8.17
N GLY A 87 -2.68 -10.53 6.86
CA GLY A 87 -1.62 -11.41 6.35
C GLY A 87 -0.23 -10.84 6.64
N ILE A 88 -0.08 -9.52 6.53
CA ILE A 88 1.20 -8.84 6.77
C ILE A 88 1.59 -8.89 8.25
N GLU A 89 0.63 -8.77 9.16
CA GLU A 89 0.88 -8.96 10.60
C GLU A 89 1.36 -10.38 10.92
N GLU A 90 0.71 -11.38 10.32
CA GLU A 90 1.12 -12.79 10.45
C GLU A 90 2.51 -13.02 9.85
N PHE A 91 2.77 -12.45 8.67
CA PHE A 91 4.06 -12.52 8.00
C PHE A 91 5.18 -11.92 8.84
N ALA A 92 5.00 -10.68 9.33
CA ALA A 92 6.00 -10.03 10.18
C ALA A 92 6.29 -10.88 11.43
N THR A 93 5.26 -11.41 12.09
CA THR A 93 5.43 -12.26 13.27
C THR A 93 6.24 -13.52 12.95
N LYS A 94 5.95 -14.17 11.82
CA LYS A 94 6.66 -15.38 11.39
C LYS A 94 8.10 -15.09 10.96
N VAL A 95 8.34 -14.03 10.19
CA VAL A 95 9.70 -13.62 9.79
C VAL A 95 10.55 -13.30 11.01
N SER A 96 10.00 -12.60 12.01
CA SER A 96 10.71 -12.32 13.27
C SER A 96 11.13 -13.59 14.00
N THR A 97 10.29 -14.64 13.93
CA THR A 97 10.57 -15.95 14.52
C THR A 97 11.65 -16.70 13.73
N ASP A 98 11.56 -16.74 12.40
CA ASP A 98 12.46 -17.50 11.54
C ASP A 98 13.87 -16.89 11.50
N THR A 99 13.96 -15.58 11.32
CA THR A 99 15.23 -14.88 11.09
C THR A 99 15.91 -14.38 12.37
N GLN A 100 15.27 -14.58 13.54
CA GLN A 100 15.62 -13.91 14.79
C GLN A 100 15.72 -12.38 14.69
N THR A 101 15.17 -11.78 13.62
CA THR A 101 15.15 -10.33 13.43
C THR A 101 14.15 -9.71 14.39
N THR A 102 14.56 -8.69 15.12
CA THR A 102 13.66 -7.94 15.99
C THR A 102 12.80 -7.01 15.14
N LEU A 103 11.58 -7.42 14.79
CA LEU A 103 10.62 -6.54 14.14
C LEU A 103 9.81 -5.79 15.21
N ASP A 104 9.58 -4.49 15.01
CA ASP A 104 8.71 -3.71 15.90
C ASP A 104 7.23 -3.97 15.57
N THR A 105 6.74 -5.12 16.03
CA THR A 105 5.36 -5.57 15.82
C THR A 105 4.35 -4.63 16.47
N ALA A 106 4.70 -3.96 17.57
CA ALA A 106 3.83 -2.99 18.23
C ALA A 106 3.63 -1.73 17.37
N THR A 107 4.69 -1.22 16.74
CA THR A 107 4.58 -0.10 15.79
C THR A 107 3.78 -0.51 14.55
N LEU A 108 3.96 -1.74 14.04
CA LEU A 108 3.16 -2.26 12.94
C LEU A 108 1.67 -2.31 13.30
N GLN A 109 1.33 -2.95 14.43
CA GLN A 109 -0.04 -3.08 14.92
C GLN A 109 -0.69 -1.71 15.17
N ALA A 110 0.03 -0.77 15.77
CA ALA A 110 -0.46 0.58 15.97
C ALA A 110 -0.76 1.28 14.64
N HIS A 111 0.06 1.08 13.62
CA HIS A 111 -0.20 1.64 12.31
C HIS A 111 -1.41 1.00 11.63
N LEU A 112 -1.52 -0.33 11.69
CA LEU A 112 -2.67 -1.08 11.16
C LEU A 112 -3.98 -0.63 11.82
N ALA A 113 -3.99 -0.55 13.15
CA ALA A 113 -5.14 -0.08 13.92
C ALA A 113 -5.51 1.38 13.59
N LYS A 114 -4.52 2.25 13.35
CA LYS A 114 -4.78 3.61 12.86
C LYS A 114 -5.50 3.58 11.51
N MET A 115 -5.03 2.76 10.57
CA MET A 115 -5.66 2.66 9.25
C MET A 115 -7.06 2.05 9.32
N GLU A 116 -7.31 1.10 10.23
CA GLU A 116 -8.65 0.56 10.50
C GLU A 116 -9.58 1.57 11.20
N ALA A 117 -9.06 2.42 12.08
CA ALA A 117 -9.85 3.49 12.70
C ALA A 117 -10.20 4.59 11.68
N GLU A 118 -9.31 4.82 10.71
CA GLU A 118 -9.50 5.67 9.53
C GLU A 118 -10.31 4.94 8.45
N ASP A 119 -11.31 4.12 8.85
CA ASP A 119 -12.34 3.46 8.03
C ASP A 119 -13.28 4.48 7.35
N PHE A 120 -12.65 5.40 6.65
CA PHE A 120 -13.18 6.53 5.93
C PHE A 120 -13.84 6.04 4.64
N TRP A 121 -13.38 4.90 4.11
CA TRP A 121 -13.70 4.46 2.77
C TRP A 121 -14.89 3.53 2.66
N GLU A 122 -15.09 2.58 3.58
CA GLU A 122 -16.30 1.73 3.57
C GLU A 122 -17.58 2.58 3.65
N LYS A 123 -17.46 3.77 4.26
CA LYS A 123 -18.52 4.79 4.37
C LYS A 123 -18.62 5.76 3.18
N LYS A 124 -17.56 5.97 2.39
CA LYS A 124 -17.49 6.97 1.31
C LYS A 124 -17.39 6.41 -0.11
N GLY A 125 -16.98 5.15 -0.26
CA GLY A 125 -16.84 4.50 -1.57
C GLY A 125 -18.20 4.29 -2.27
N LYS A 126 -19.26 4.09 -1.49
CA LYS A 126 -20.65 4.03 -1.99
C LYS A 126 -21.14 5.45 -2.33
N GLY A 127 -20.77 5.93 -3.51
CA GLY A 127 -21.22 7.24 -4.01
C GLY A 127 -20.16 8.03 -4.77
N ILE A 128 -18.93 7.54 -4.95
CA ILE A 128 -17.84 8.29 -5.60
C ILE A 128 -18.22 8.88 -6.96
N SER A 129 -18.94 8.14 -7.80
CA SER A 129 -19.32 8.65 -9.12
C SER A 129 -20.33 9.80 -9.00
N GLU A 130 -21.20 9.79 -7.99
CA GLU A 130 -22.11 10.90 -7.67
C GLU A 130 -21.32 12.06 -7.02
N ASP A 131 -20.46 11.75 -6.05
CA ASP A 131 -19.58 12.70 -5.36
C ASP A 131 -18.57 13.36 -6.30
N PHE A 132 -18.14 12.72 -7.38
CA PHE A 132 -17.24 13.31 -8.37
C PHE A 132 -17.93 14.40 -9.19
N ASN A 133 -19.20 14.16 -9.55
CA ASN A 133 -20.03 15.13 -10.25
C ASN A 133 -20.44 16.31 -9.35
N VAL A 134 -20.51 16.09 -8.04
CA VAL A 134 -20.87 17.11 -7.04
C VAL A 134 -19.63 17.83 -6.49
N SER A 135 -18.52 17.12 -6.32
CA SER A 135 -17.31 17.59 -5.64
C SER A 135 -16.07 16.80 -6.11
N ARG A 136 -15.64 17.09 -7.34
CA ARG A 136 -14.37 16.60 -7.92
C ARG A 136 -13.18 16.77 -6.98
N GLU A 137 -13.03 17.95 -6.36
CA GLU A 137 -11.92 18.24 -5.43
C GLU A 137 -11.86 17.27 -4.23
N ASN A 138 -13.02 16.85 -3.71
CA ASN A 138 -13.06 15.87 -2.63
C ASN A 138 -12.59 14.49 -3.10
N VAL A 139 -13.04 14.02 -4.26
CA VAL A 139 -12.62 12.73 -4.82
C VAL A 139 -11.12 12.73 -5.14
N GLU A 140 -10.62 13.83 -5.69
CA GLU A 140 -9.19 14.04 -5.93
C GLU A 140 -8.37 13.92 -4.64
N LYS A 141 -8.80 14.62 -3.59
CA LYS A 141 -8.12 14.58 -2.28
C LYS A 141 -8.10 13.18 -1.69
N LEU A 142 -9.23 12.47 -1.75
CA LEU A 142 -9.33 11.10 -1.24
C LEU A 142 -8.44 10.12 -2.01
N ALA A 143 -8.32 10.29 -3.33
CA ALA A 143 -7.43 9.47 -4.13
C ALA A 143 -5.96 9.72 -3.78
N VAL A 144 -5.56 10.99 -3.58
CA VAL A 144 -4.19 11.31 -3.16
C VAL A 144 -3.90 10.78 -1.76
N GLU A 145 -4.83 10.94 -0.80
CA GLU A 145 -4.71 10.38 0.55
C GLU A 145 -4.56 8.85 0.50
N ALA A 146 -5.36 8.16 -0.32
CA ALA A 146 -5.26 6.72 -0.53
C ALA A 146 -3.87 6.30 -1.01
N ILE A 147 -3.29 7.02 -1.98
CA ILE A 147 -1.94 6.71 -2.48
C ILE A 147 -0.89 6.95 -1.40
N LEU A 148 -0.98 8.06 -0.66
CA LEU A 148 -0.04 8.39 0.41
C LEU A 148 -0.10 7.38 1.55
N GLU A 149 -1.29 6.87 1.88
CA GLU A 149 -1.46 5.80 2.86
C GLU A 149 -0.77 4.51 2.42
N ILE A 150 -0.88 4.14 1.13
CA ILE A 150 -0.14 3.00 0.57
C ILE A 150 1.36 3.18 0.76
N GLY A 151 1.90 4.35 0.42
CA GLY A 151 3.32 4.65 0.58
C GLY A 151 3.76 4.58 2.05
N SER A 152 3.05 5.26 2.95
CA SER A 152 3.35 5.24 4.40
C SER A 152 3.32 3.81 4.96
N PHE A 153 2.36 3.00 4.51
CA PHE A 153 2.24 1.62 4.96
C PHE A 153 3.48 0.80 4.59
N PHE A 154 3.89 0.84 3.32
CA PHE A 154 5.06 0.11 2.84
C PHE A 154 6.38 0.65 3.41
N GLU A 155 6.51 1.96 3.59
CA GLU A 155 7.68 2.56 4.25
C GLU A 155 7.84 2.05 5.68
N LYS A 156 6.76 2.05 6.47
CA LYS A 156 6.78 1.57 7.86
C LYS A 156 7.01 0.07 7.94
N LEU A 157 6.38 -0.69 7.05
CA LEU A 157 6.61 -2.13 6.96
C LEU A 157 8.08 -2.41 6.64
N GLY A 158 8.66 -1.73 5.65
CA GLY A 158 10.08 -1.84 5.32
C GLY A 158 11.00 -1.37 6.45
N ALA A 159 10.62 -0.37 7.24
CA ALA A 159 11.37 0.07 8.41
C ALA A 159 11.42 -1.02 9.49
N ASN A 160 10.34 -1.79 9.67
CA ASN A 160 10.33 -2.92 10.60
C ASN A 160 11.37 -3.98 10.25
N PHE A 161 11.59 -4.26 8.96
CA PHE A 161 12.61 -5.22 8.50
C PHE A 161 14.06 -4.73 8.64
N SER A 162 14.29 -3.46 9.00
CA SER A 162 15.64 -2.85 8.95
C SER A 162 16.43 -2.95 10.26
N ALA A 163 16.08 -3.84 11.19
CA ALA A 163 16.73 -3.96 12.49
C ALA A 163 17.92 -4.95 12.52
N LYS A 164 18.86 -4.84 11.56
CA LYS A 164 20.22 -5.38 11.74
C LYS A 164 21.15 -4.20 12.02
N LYS A 165 21.18 -3.72 13.26
CA LYS A 165 22.37 -3.00 13.74
C LYS A 165 23.47 -4.04 13.87
N SER A 166 24.36 -4.09 12.87
CA SER A 166 25.70 -4.65 13.01
C SER A 166 26.32 -4.16 14.32
N GLN A 167 27.03 -5.09 14.98
CA GLN A 167 27.79 -4.94 16.23
C GLN A 167 28.48 -3.59 16.42
#